data_AF-A0A9W7CN90-F1
#
_entry.id   AF-A0A9W7CN90-F1
#
_cell.length_a   1.000
_cell.length_b   1.000
_cell.length_c   1.000
_cell.angle_alpha   90.00
_cell.angle_beta   90.00
_cell.angle_gamma   90.00
#
_symmetry.space_group_name_H-M   'P 1'
#
loop_
_entity.id
_entity.type
_entity.pdbx_description
1 polymer ?
#
loop_
_entity_poly.entity_id
_entity_poly.type
_entity_poly.pdbx_seq_one_letter_code
_entity_poly.pdbx_strand_id
1 'polypeptide(L)'
;MELLQAGSEAFNEACTSLDNFSEATDLNEIEELLETILSLVSSENHEGSDEKKSKRVKRDSETQAGLLTLQSRTLLLLGQLIEHKDHPRAFELYSKSHALAAKIPDGDRASVEPCVELGRYSFKYAVNEQMLDGAKHHLARAIELAGVCASEGVEDSDSDSDSEDDVAAAGREAKMYLARLICQSSASDDQARKHLLEMKFKYRLSQPVIRSFLSTKNENKKVQTFVGAWDDVYSPELLKRLQSSFLPNSPFFKEHNYNSPSCGYFSYKLPLPLKSTDDVLTSAISRVFRAVSTRMPKVKNSTWVEWWCHSRHHNDGHSLHYDYIFGDGKGGEGARHPLASTVSYLEADCGGPTLITDQTMSQSQSSFGYKVKPKQNRLLCFEGNRLHCVLPGSELPPSNNSRRVTLMIAFWELDPGAPSTPEGRVEGESGLAWPGVVRSEYVEGSSESKSIAKHNQDAILRVDELIEDLEHPKNVVGPIDLLDDEIFTFFGALNSGLVIAKKGVCSLNCGGKCEVCRQRAAS
;
A
#
# COMPACT_ATOMS: atom_id res chain seq x y z
N MET A 1 14.39 -20.71 32.40
CA MET A 1 13.67 -21.87 31.87
C MET A 1 12.17 -21.68 32.01
N GLU A 2 11.57 -21.74 33.21
CA GLU A 2 10.11 -21.54 33.37
C GLU A 2 9.60 -20.22 32.75
N LEU A 3 10.27 -19.09 33.01
CA LEU A 3 9.92 -17.80 32.39
C LEU A 3 10.04 -17.81 30.86
N LEU A 4 11.09 -18.44 30.33
CA LEU A 4 11.31 -18.53 28.88
C LEU A 4 10.20 -19.36 28.25
N GLN A 5 9.85 -20.50 28.86
CA GLN A 5 8.76 -21.35 28.39
C GLN A 5 7.42 -20.61 28.42
N ALA A 6 7.05 -20.01 29.56
CA ALA A 6 5.79 -19.28 29.69
C ALA A 6 5.71 -18.10 28.71
N GLY A 7 6.82 -17.37 28.53
CA GLY A 7 6.89 -16.29 27.56
C GLY A 7 6.79 -16.76 26.11
N SER A 8 7.40 -17.90 25.77
CA SER A 8 7.29 -18.51 24.44
C SER A 8 5.87 -19.03 24.17
N GLU A 9 5.22 -19.65 25.14
CA GLU A 9 3.82 -20.10 25.03
C GLU A 9 2.88 -18.91 24.77
N ALA A 10 3.00 -17.85 25.57
CA ALA A 10 2.20 -16.62 25.39
C ALA A 10 2.49 -15.91 24.05
N PHE A 11 3.75 -15.92 23.59
CA PHE A 11 4.10 -15.37 22.27
C PHE A 11 3.48 -16.18 21.13
N ASN A 12 3.49 -17.51 21.21
CA ASN A 12 2.86 -18.38 20.23
C ASN A 12 1.34 -18.23 20.23
N GLU A 13 0.73 -18.01 21.40
CA GLU A 13 -0.70 -17.66 21.52
C GLU A 13 -1.01 -16.34 20.80
N ALA A 14 -0.16 -15.31 20.98
CA ALA A 14 -0.30 -14.04 20.27
C ALA A 14 -0.18 -14.21 18.74
N CYS A 15 0.80 -14.97 18.26
CA CYS A 15 0.95 -15.28 16.83
C CYS A 15 -0.27 -16.04 16.29
N THR A 16 -0.71 -17.07 17.00
CA THR A 16 -1.90 -17.85 16.63
C THR A 16 -3.16 -16.98 16.58
N SER A 17 -3.27 -16.00 17.48
CA SER A 17 -4.39 -15.05 17.52
C SER A 17 -4.35 -14.06 16.35
N LEU A 18 -3.15 -13.70 15.88
CA LEU A 18 -2.95 -12.90 14.67
C LEU A 18 -3.20 -13.69 13.39
N ASP A 19 -2.83 -14.97 13.35
CA ASP A 19 -3.07 -15.83 12.18
C ASP A 19 -4.56 -16.17 12.02
N ASN A 20 -5.24 -16.40 13.15
CA ASN A 20 -6.69 -16.59 13.19
C ASN A 20 -7.48 -15.28 13.23
N PHE A 21 -6.82 -14.16 12.95
CA PHE A 21 -7.43 -12.85 13.03
C PHE A 21 -8.66 -12.78 12.10
N SER A 22 -9.83 -12.72 12.72
CA SER A 22 -11.11 -12.43 12.08
C SER A 22 -11.57 -11.03 12.49
N GLU A 23 -12.61 -10.49 11.87
CA GLU A 23 -13.16 -9.17 12.23
C GLU A 23 -13.53 -9.00 13.73
N ALA A 24 -13.57 -10.09 14.51
CA ALA A 24 -13.92 -10.11 15.93
C ALA A 24 -12.73 -10.05 16.91
N THR A 25 -11.48 -10.23 16.48
CA THR A 25 -10.33 -10.24 17.39
C THR A 25 -9.95 -8.80 17.79
N ASP A 26 -9.90 -8.51 19.08
CA ASP A 26 -9.48 -7.19 19.57
C ASP A 26 -7.94 -7.08 19.53
N LEU A 27 -7.43 -6.32 18.57
CA LEU A 27 -6.00 -6.04 18.44
C LEU A 27 -5.41 -5.42 19.72
N ASN A 28 -6.21 -4.79 20.57
CA ASN A 28 -5.74 -4.26 21.85
C ASN A 28 -5.43 -5.37 22.86
N GLU A 29 -6.15 -6.49 22.86
CA GLU A 29 -5.85 -7.63 23.75
C GLU A 29 -4.49 -8.25 23.38
N ILE A 30 -4.20 -8.38 22.09
CA ILE A 30 -2.89 -8.85 21.61
C ILE A 30 -1.79 -7.85 21.97
N GLU A 31 -2.06 -6.54 21.84
CA GLU A 31 -1.14 -5.47 22.25
C GLU A 31 -0.77 -5.59 23.74
N GLU A 32 -1.78 -5.72 24.62
CA GLU A 32 -1.62 -5.88 26.07
C GLU A 32 -0.86 -7.16 26.45
N LEU A 33 -1.14 -8.28 25.75
CA LEU A 33 -0.43 -9.54 25.96
C LEU A 33 1.06 -9.40 25.62
N LEU A 34 1.40 -8.79 24.48
CA LEU A 34 2.78 -8.57 24.07
C LEU A 34 3.52 -7.62 25.04
N GLU A 35 2.87 -6.56 25.51
CA GLU A 35 3.44 -5.67 26.54
C GLU A 35 3.70 -6.40 27.86
N THR A 36 2.80 -7.29 28.26
CA THR A 36 2.96 -8.13 29.45
C THR A 36 4.18 -9.04 29.32
N ILE A 37 4.35 -9.71 28.17
CA ILE A 37 5.53 -10.55 27.89
C ILE A 37 6.81 -9.71 27.99
N LEU A 38 6.84 -8.50 27.39
CA LEU A 38 8.02 -7.62 27.44
C LEU A 38 8.37 -7.19 28.86
N SER A 39 7.36 -6.86 29.67
CA SER A 39 7.56 -6.48 31.08
C SER A 39 8.18 -7.63 31.88
N LEU A 40 7.63 -8.84 31.73
CA LEU A 40 8.12 -10.06 32.38
C LEU A 40 9.58 -10.36 31.99
N VAL A 41 9.89 -10.40 30.69
CA VAL A 41 11.24 -10.71 30.20
C VAL A 41 12.27 -9.62 30.55
N SER A 42 11.86 -8.35 30.62
CA SER A 42 12.79 -7.25 30.93
C SER A 42 13.19 -7.18 32.41
N SER A 43 12.31 -7.58 33.33
CA SER A 43 12.57 -7.54 34.78
C SER A 43 13.75 -8.42 35.23
N GLU A 44 13.90 -9.61 34.62
CA GLU A 44 15.02 -10.52 34.90
C GLU A 44 16.39 -9.96 34.50
N ASN A 45 16.44 -9.08 33.48
CA ASN A 45 17.70 -8.53 32.99
C ASN A 45 18.32 -7.51 33.97
N HIS A 46 17.53 -6.86 34.83
CA HIS A 46 18.01 -5.82 35.73
C HIS A 46 18.53 -6.36 37.08
N GLU A 47 17.98 -7.45 37.61
CA GLU A 47 18.33 -7.98 38.95
C GLU A 47 19.71 -8.66 39.04
N GLY A 48 20.42 -8.79 37.91
CA GLY A 48 21.68 -9.54 37.83
C GLY A 48 22.98 -8.75 38.04
N SER A 49 22.94 -7.41 38.13
CA SER A 49 24.15 -6.60 37.88
C SER A 49 25.11 -6.40 39.06
N ASP A 50 24.66 -6.41 40.33
CA ASP A 50 25.47 -5.79 41.39
C ASP A 50 26.17 -6.67 42.46
N GLU A 51 25.72 -7.86 42.90
CA GLU A 51 26.30 -8.40 44.15
C GLU A 51 26.80 -9.86 44.25
N LYS A 52 26.66 -10.74 43.24
CA LYS A 52 27.13 -12.15 43.37
C LYS A 52 27.85 -12.68 42.13
N LYS A 53 28.93 -12.02 41.70
CA LYS A 53 29.72 -12.32 40.49
C LYS A 53 30.51 -13.64 40.48
N SER A 54 30.63 -14.37 41.58
CA SER A 54 31.64 -15.47 41.64
C SER A 54 31.12 -16.91 41.44
N LYS A 55 29.82 -17.20 41.54
CA LYS A 55 29.32 -18.60 41.46
C LYS A 55 28.16 -18.86 40.49
N ARG A 56 27.70 -17.85 39.75
CA ARG A 56 26.59 -17.95 38.77
C ARG A 56 27.04 -17.90 37.31
N VAL A 57 28.35 -18.03 37.05
CA VAL A 57 29.05 -17.70 35.78
C VAL A 57 28.79 -18.70 34.63
N LYS A 58 28.00 -19.75 34.87
CA LYS A 58 27.43 -20.59 33.81
C LYS A 58 25.91 -20.72 33.97
N ARG A 59 25.21 -19.62 34.25
CA ARG A 59 23.83 -19.53 33.75
C ARG A 59 23.93 -19.72 32.24
N ASP A 60 23.16 -20.69 31.73
CA ASP A 60 23.30 -21.23 30.38
C ASP A 60 23.30 -20.10 29.36
N SER A 61 24.39 -19.97 28.60
CA SER A 61 24.48 -19.00 27.50
C SER A 61 23.31 -19.14 26.52
N GLU A 62 22.81 -20.38 26.40
CA GLU A 62 21.62 -20.74 25.64
C GLU A 62 20.34 -20.12 26.21
N THR A 63 20.14 -20.16 27.53
CA THR A 63 18.96 -19.51 28.16
C THR A 63 18.97 -18.00 27.93
N GLN A 64 20.14 -17.36 28.01
CA GLN A 64 20.26 -15.93 27.76
C GLN A 64 19.98 -15.58 26.30
N ALA A 65 20.50 -16.39 25.36
CA ALA A 65 20.21 -16.23 23.93
C ALA A 65 18.70 -16.39 23.67
N GLY A 66 18.06 -17.42 24.21
CA GLY A 66 16.62 -17.64 24.07
C GLY A 66 15.76 -16.49 24.60
N LEU A 67 16.13 -15.88 25.73
CA LEU A 67 15.44 -14.69 26.26
C LEU A 67 15.61 -13.47 25.36
N LEU A 68 16.81 -13.24 24.81
CA LEU A 68 17.06 -12.16 23.86
C LEU A 68 16.25 -12.36 22.57
N THR A 69 16.20 -13.59 22.05
CA THR A 69 15.39 -13.97 20.89
C THR A 69 13.92 -13.70 21.12
N LEU A 70 13.36 -14.19 22.24
CA LEU A 70 11.96 -13.96 22.60
C LEU A 70 11.66 -12.45 22.69
N GLN A 71 12.48 -11.70 23.44
CA GLN A 71 12.28 -10.26 23.61
C GLN A 71 12.35 -9.50 22.28
N SER A 72 13.30 -9.86 21.41
CA SER A 72 13.44 -9.26 20.08
C SER A 72 12.20 -9.49 19.22
N ARG A 73 11.70 -10.73 19.16
CA ARG A 73 10.50 -11.09 18.38
C ARG A 73 9.22 -10.47 18.93
N THR A 74 9.07 -10.39 20.25
CA THR A 74 7.93 -9.71 20.88
C THR A 74 7.91 -8.21 20.54
N LEU A 75 9.08 -7.54 20.59
CA LEU A 75 9.19 -6.13 20.16
C LEU A 75 8.85 -5.94 18.68
N LEU A 76 9.32 -6.85 17.82
CA LEU A 76 9.06 -6.83 16.39
C LEU A 76 7.55 -6.89 16.09
N LEU A 77 6.89 -7.89 16.66
CA LEU A 77 5.46 -8.13 16.48
C LEU A 77 4.59 -6.99 17.02
N LEU A 78 4.96 -6.46 18.19
CA LEU A 78 4.30 -5.29 18.75
C LEU A 78 4.48 -4.06 17.85
N GLY A 79 5.68 -3.87 17.27
CA GLY A 79 5.96 -2.82 16.30
C GLY A 79 5.05 -2.90 15.07
N GLN A 80 4.90 -4.09 14.50
CA GLN A 80 4.02 -4.35 13.35
C GLN A 80 2.56 -4.05 13.68
N LEU A 81 2.11 -4.47 14.85
CA LEU A 81 0.74 -4.26 15.33
C LEU A 81 0.41 -2.77 15.46
N ILE A 82 1.30 -1.98 16.05
CA ILE A 82 0.98 -0.57 16.37
C ILE A 82 1.34 0.40 15.25
N GLU A 83 2.10 0.00 14.22
CA GLU A 83 2.59 0.92 13.17
C GLU A 83 1.47 1.75 12.53
N HIS A 84 0.29 1.17 12.35
CA HIS A 84 -0.86 1.86 11.77
C HIS A 84 -1.49 2.90 12.71
N LYS A 85 -1.31 2.77 14.03
CA LYS A 85 -1.83 3.68 15.07
C LYS A 85 -0.80 4.73 15.47
N ASP A 86 0.44 4.31 15.71
CA ASP A 86 1.53 5.10 16.30
C ASP A 86 2.87 4.72 15.65
N HIS A 87 3.11 5.27 14.46
CA HIS A 87 4.32 4.95 13.70
C HIS A 87 5.62 5.36 14.42
N PRO A 88 5.74 6.49 15.17
CA PRO A 88 6.98 6.78 15.90
C PRO A 88 7.29 5.73 16.96
N ARG A 89 6.28 5.26 17.71
CA ARG A 89 6.46 4.18 18.69
C ARG A 89 6.86 2.88 18.02
N ALA A 90 6.29 2.55 16.85
CA ALA A 90 6.70 1.37 16.08
C ALA A 90 8.19 1.41 15.69
N PHE A 91 8.70 2.58 15.27
CA PHE A 91 10.14 2.74 14.96
C PHE A 91 11.03 2.45 16.16
N GLU A 92 10.66 2.93 17.35
CA GLU A 92 11.40 2.65 18.58
C GLU A 92 11.42 1.15 18.90
N LEU A 93 10.31 0.46 18.70
CA LEU A 93 10.20 -0.99 18.93
C LEU A 93 11.08 -1.76 17.94
N TYR A 94 11.02 -1.44 16.64
CA TYR A 94 11.90 -2.05 15.63
C TYR A 94 13.38 -1.80 15.93
N SER A 95 13.73 -0.57 16.33
CA SER A 95 15.11 -0.22 16.69
C SER A 95 15.60 -1.00 17.91
N LYS A 96 14.76 -1.16 18.94
CA LYS A 96 15.07 -1.96 20.13
C LYS A 96 15.20 -3.46 19.79
N SER A 97 14.29 -3.98 18.97
CA SER A 97 14.33 -5.35 18.46
C SER A 97 15.65 -5.63 17.75
N HIS A 98 16.03 -4.79 16.77
CA HIS A 98 17.30 -4.87 16.06
C HIS A 98 18.52 -4.81 17.00
N ALA A 99 18.51 -3.92 17.99
CA ALA A 99 19.61 -3.79 18.96
C ALA A 99 19.76 -5.01 19.90
N LEU A 100 18.66 -5.70 20.22
CA LEU A 100 18.70 -6.96 20.96
C LEU A 100 19.17 -8.10 20.07
N ALA A 101 18.68 -8.15 18.83
CA ALA A 101 19.03 -9.16 17.86
C ALA A 101 20.54 -9.18 17.54
N ALA A 102 21.18 -8.00 17.50
CA ALA A 102 22.63 -7.87 17.33
C ALA A 102 23.47 -8.44 18.48
N LYS A 103 22.87 -8.82 19.62
CA LYS A 103 23.55 -9.47 20.75
C LYS A 103 23.44 -10.99 20.71
N ILE A 104 22.58 -11.51 19.84
CA ILE A 104 22.44 -12.94 19.60
C ILE A 104 23.61 -13.36 18.70
N PRO A 105 24.26 -14.52 18.94
CA PRO A 105 25.34 -14.99 18.08
C PRO A 105 24.95 -14.95 16.59
N ASP A 106 25.89 -14.54 15.73
CA ASP A 106 25.70 -14.60 14.28
C ASP A 106 25.31 -16.03 13.85
N GLY A 107 24.39 -16.14 12.89
CA GLY A 107 23.82 -17.43 12.47
C GLY A 107 22.45 -17.74 13.08
N ASP A 108 22.02 -17.02 14.12
CA ASP A 108 20.65 -17.13 14.62
C ASP A 108 19.66 -16.43 13.67
N ARG A 109 18.66 -17.20 13.25
CA ARG A 109 17.53 -16.81 12.39
C ARG A 109 16.80 -15.57 12.91
N ALA A 110 16.76 -15.40 14.24
CA ALA A 110 16.12 -14.27 14.92
C ALA A 110 16.75 -12.90 14.62
N SER A 111 17.93 -12.86 13.99
CA SER A 111 18.62 -11.63 13.61
C SER A 111 18.17 -11.02 12.28
N VAL A 112 17.53 -11.81 11.41
CA VAL A 112 17.18 -11.40 10.04
C VAL A 112 15.97 -10.47 10.04
N GLU A 113 14.84 -10.91 10.60
CA GLU A 113 13.57 -10.17 10.52
C GLU A 113 13.64 -8.75 11.11
N PRO A 114 14.29 -8.49 12.26
CA PRO A 114 14.42 -7.13 12.78
C PRO A 114 15.17 -6.19 11.83
N CYS A 115 16.15 -6.70 11.07
CA CYS A 115 16.84 -5.93 10.04
C CYS A 115 15.91 -5.63 8.85
N VAL A 116 15.10 -6.60 8.43
CA VAL A 116 14.11 -6.42 7.34
C VAL A 116 13.11 -5.33 7.70
N GLU A 117 12.48 -5.45 8.87
CA GLU A 117 11.42 -4.54 9.31
C GLU A 117 11.93 -3.12 9.56
N LEU A 118 13.09 -2.98 10.21
CA LEU A 118 13.70 -1.67 10.42
C LEU A 118 14.10 -1.02 9.10
N GLY A 119 14.63 -1.80 8.14
CA GLY A 119 14.95 -1.34 6.80
C GLY A 119 13.71 -0.91 6.01
N ARG A 120 12.66 -1.72 6.02
CA ARG A 120 11.35 -1.46 5.40
C ARG A 120 10.69 -0.21 5.96
N TYR A 121 10.63 -0.09 7.29
CA TYR A 121 10.10 1.09 7.97
C TYR A 121 10.90 2.34 7.60
N SER A 122 12.23 2.28 7.70
CA SER A 122 13.11 3.40 7.39
C SER A 122 12.93 3.88 5.95
N PHE A 123 12.74 2.94 5.02
CA PHE A 123 12.40 3.27 3.65
C PHE A 123 11.02 3.93 3.53
N LYS A 124 9.98 3.33 4.14
CA LYS A 124 8.61 3.84 4.09
C LYS A 124 8.48 5.30 4.54
N TYR A 125 9.16 5.66 5.64
CA TYR A 125 9.07 6.97 6.27
C TYR A 125 10.29 7.87 6.01
N ALA A 126 11.14 7.52 5.03
CA ALA A 126 12.31 8.32 4.70
C ALA A 126 11.92 9.73 4.24
N VAL A 127 12.55 10.75 4.84
CA VAL A 127 12.41 12.17 4.48
C VAL A 127 13.73 12.82 4.06
N ASN A 128 14.83 12.08 4.18
CA ASN A 128 16.16 12.51 3.83
C ASN A 128 17.00 11.31 3.34
N GLU A 129 18.11 11.60 2.66
CA GLU A 129 19.02 10.59 2.13
C GLU A 129 19.64 9.71 3.23
N GLN A 130 19.90 10.26 4.41
CA GLN A 130 20.45 9.49 5.53
C GLN A 130 19.52 8.35 5.96
N MET A 131 18.21 8.58 5.99
CA MET A 131 17.23 7.53 6.28
C MET A 131 17.16 6.48 5.16
N LEU A 132 17.25 6.90 3.89
CA LEU A 132 17.32 5.96 2.76
C LEU A 132 18.60 5.11 2.82
N ASP A 133 19.73 5.69 3.18
CA ASP A 133 20.99 4.97 3.35
C ASP A 133 20.95 4.02 4.55
N GLY A 134 20.34 4.44 5.65
CA GLY A 134 20.04 3.56 6.78
C GLY A 134 19.17 2.37 6.36
N ALA A 135 18.12 2.62 5.58
CA ALA A 135 17.28 1.56 5.03
C ALA A 135 18.07 0.58 4.15
N LYS A 136 18.91 1.08 3.22
CA LYS A 136 19.79 0.25 2.40
C LYS A 136 20.71 -0.61 3.27
N HIS A 137 21.30 -0.02 4.30
CA HIS A 137 22.22 -0.71 5.20
C HIS A 137 21.54 -1.87 5.93
N HIS A 138 20.38 -1.63 6.56
CA HIS A 138 19.63 -2.67 7.27
C HIS A 138 19.18 -3.80 6.33
N LEU A 139 18.66 -3.46 5.14
CA LEU A 139 18.23 -4.46 4.16
C LEU A 139 19.40 -5.29 3.62
N ALA A 140 20.55 -4.65 3.34
CA ALA A 140 21.76 -5.37 2.92
C ALA A 140 22.27 -6.32 4.01
N ARG A 141 22.25 -5.88 5.29
CA ARG A 141 22.63 -6.74 6.42
C ARG A 141 21.68 -7.92 6.59
N ALA A 142 20.37 -7.73 6.40
CA ALA A 142 19.40 -8.83 6.45
C ALA A 142 19.69 -9.91 5.39
N ILE A 143 20.03 -9.49 4.16
CA ILE A 143 20.40 -10.42 3.07
C ILE A 143 21.68 -11.20 3.42
N GLU A 144 22.68 -10.53 3.99
CA GLU A 144 23.92 -11.17 4.44
C GLU A 144 23.65 -12.21 5.53
N LEU A 145 22.91 -11.83 6.58
CA LEU A 145 22.55 -12.72 7.69
C LEU A 145 21.76 -13.95 7.21
N ALA A 146 20.79 -13.76 6.31
CA ALA A 146 20.04 -14.87 5.73
C ALA A 146 20.95 -15.83 4.93
N GLY A 147 21.96 -15.29 4.22
CA GLY A 147 22.97 -16.08 3.52
C GLY A 147 23.86 -16.91 4.46
N VAL A 148 24.27 -16.34 5.60
CA VAL A 148 25.02 -17.06 6.63
C VAL A 148 24.19 -18.22 7.18
N CYS A 149 22.94 -17.95 7.58
CA CYS A 149 22.01 -18.96 8.09
C CYS A 149 21.82 -20.12 7.10
N ALA A 150 21.68 -19.81 5.80
CA ALA A 150 21.51 -20.82 4.76
C ALA A 150 22.78 -21.67 4.52
N SER A 151 23.97 -21.12 4.80
CA SER A 151 25.24 -21.84 4.63
C SER A 151 25.61 -22.74 5.82
N GLU A 152 25.14 -22.39 7.02
CA GLU A 152 25.39 -23.16 8.24
C GLU A 152 24.40 -24.32 8.44
N GLY A 153 23.24 -24.29 7.76
CA GLY A 153 22.17 -25.30 7.85
C GLY A 153 22.40 -26.62 7.12
N VAL A 154 23.65 -27.06 6.92
CA VAL A 154 23.96 -28.25 6.10
C VAL A 154 24.46 -29.40 6.99
N GLU A 155 23.53 -30.24 7.47
CA GLU A 155 23.55 -31.74 7.39
C GLU A 155 22.75 -32.51 8.47
N ASP A 156 22.16 -31.88 9.49
CA ASP A 156 21.38 -32.65 10.49
C ASP A 156 19.93 -32.90 10.04
N SER A 157 19.70 -34.13 9.59
CA SER A 157 18.64 -34.57 8.67
C SER A 157 17.20 -34.68 9.21
N ASP A 158 16.87 -34.14 10.38
CA ASP A 158 15.56 -34.40 11.02
C ASP A 158 14.84 -33.16 11.61
N SER A 159 15.30 -31.92 11.36
CA SER A 159 14.60 -30.72 11.86
C SER A 159 13.45 -30.28 10.96
N ASP A 160 12.30 -29.96 11.58
CA ASP A 160 11.05 -29.52 10.94
C ASP A 160 11.26 -28.51 9.79
N SER A 161 10.80 -28.89 8.59
CA SER A 161 11.03 -28.21 7.31
C SER A 161 10.60 -26.75 7.26
N ASP A 162 9.67 -26.35 8.12
CA ASP A 162 8.96 -25.08 7.97
C ASP A 162 9.83 -23.87 8.33
N SER A 163 10.89 -24.09 9.11
CA SER A 163 11.68 -23.01 9.72
C SER A 163 12.83 -22.49 8.83
N GLU A 164 13.33 -23.28 7.88
CA GLU A 164 14.34 -22.83 6.90
C GLU A 164 13.72 -21.93 5.83
N ASP A 165 12.47 -22.22 5.50
CA ASP A 165 11.70 -21.45 4.52
C ASP A 165 11.47 -20.01 5.00
N ASP A 166 11.27 -19.78 6.30
CA ASP A 166 11.05 -18.45 6.87
C ASP A 166 12.26 -17.51 6.72
N VAL A 167 13.48 -17.99 7.00
CA VAL A 167 14.69 -17.16 6.88
C VAL A 167 15.00 -16.84 5.42
N ALA A 168 14.85 -17.84 4.55
CA ALA A 168 15.00 -17.64 3.11
C ALA A 168 13.95 -16.66 2.58
N ALA A 169 12.72 -16.71 3.08
CA ALA A 169 11.65 -15.77 2.76
C ALA A 169 12.00 -14.35 3.23
N ALA A 170 12.43 -14.16 4.48
CA ALA A 170 12.83 -12.86 5.01
C ALA A 170 14.03 -12.26 4.23
N GLY A 171 15.04 -13.07 3.92
CA GLY A 171 16.18 -12.65 3.09
C GLY A 171 15.76 -12.27 1.66
N ARG A 172 14.80 -12.99 1.07
CA ARG A 172 14.21 -12.66 -0.23
C ARG A 172 13.43 -11.36 -0.17
N GLU A 173 12.60 -11.16 0.86
CA GLU A 173 11.85 -9.92 1.07
C GLU A 173 12.78 -8.72 1.23
N ALA A 174 13.84 -8.84 2.03
CA ALA A 174 14.86 -7.81 2.17
C ALA A 174 15.49 -7.43 0.83
N LYS A 175 15.80 -8.44 0.00
CA LYS A 175 16.34 -8.25 -1.35
C LYS A 175 15.33 -7.54 -2.27
N MET A 176 14.05 -7.84 -2.16
CA MET A 176 12.98 -7.14 -2.89
C MET A 176 12.90 -5.66 -2.50
N TYR A 177 12.88 -5.34 -1.20
CA TYR A 177 12.86 -3.95 -0.75
C TYR A 177 14.11 -3.19 -1.18
N LEU A 178 15.29 -3.81 -1.08
CA LEU A 178 16.55 -3.19 -1.49
C LEU A 178 16.56 -2.92 -3.01
N ALA A 179 16.17 -3.90 -3.83
CA ALA A 179 16.08 -3.73 -5.27
C ALA A 179 15.11 -2.61 -5.66
N ARG A 180 13.95 -2.54 -5.00
CA ARG A 180 12.96 -1.46 -5.17
C ARG A 180 13.54 -0.10 -4.83
N LEU A 181 14.16 0.03 -3.66
CA LEU A 181 14.79 1.25 -3.18
C LEU A 181 15.87 1.75 -4.16
N ILE A 182 16.74 0.85 -4.64
CA ILE A 182 17.80 1.21 -5.60
C ILE A 182 17.19 1.66 -6.93
N CYS A 183 16.17 0.95 -7.46
CA CYS A 183 15.51 1.32 -8.71
C CYS A 183 14.87 2.72 -8.66
N GLN A 184 14.31 3.11 -7.51
CA GLN A 184 13.70 4.43 -7.33
C GLN A 184 14.75 5.53 -7.12
N SER A 185 15.94 5.17 -6.66
CA SER A 185 17.04 6.10 -6.50
C SER A 185 17.74 6.42 -7.83
N SER A 186 18.50 7.52 -7.86
CA SER A 186 19.44 7.82 -8.96
C SER A 186 20.68 6.93 -8.97
N ALA A 187 20.83 6.04 -7.98
CA ALA A 187 22.00 5.18 -7.80
C ALA A 187 22.10 4.07 -8.87
N SER A 188 23.17 3.28 -8.77
CA SER A 188 23.63 2.29 -9.75
C SER A 188 22.53 1.30 -10.15
N ASP A 189 21.96 1.52 -11.33
CA ASP A 189 20.92 0.68 -11.92
C ASP A 189 21.36 -0.79 -12.05
N ASP A 190 22.66 -1.02 -12.29
CA ASP A 190 23.27 -2.33 -12.40
C ASP A 190 23.10 -3.17 -11.13
N GLN A 191 23.19 -2.52 -9.95
CA GLN A 191 23.02 -3.22 -8.67
C GLN A 191 21.57 -3.69 -8.49
N ALA A 192 20.59 -2.85 -8.84
CA ALA A 192 19.19 -3.28 -8.80
C ALA A 192 18.95 -4.45 -9.76
N ARG A 193 19.43 -4.36 -11.01
CA ARG A 193 19.28 -5.47 -11.98
C ARG A 193 19.88 -6.77 -11.47
N LYS A 194 21.07 -6.72 -10.86
CA LYS A 194 21.70 -7.89 -10.24
C LYS A 194 20.77 -8.56 -9.22
N HIS A 195 20.22 -7.80 -8.28
CA HIS A 195 19.31 -8.35 -7.26
C HIS A 195 18.04 -8.94 -7.88
N LEU A 196 17.46 -8.29 -8.90
CA LEU A 196 16.25 -8.77 -9.57
C LEU A 196 16.50 -10.08 -10.35
N LEU A 197 17.63 -10.19 -11.07
CA LEU A 197 18.03 -11.40 -11.78
C LEU A 197 18.31 -12.58 -10.83
N GLU A 198 18.93 -12.32 -9.67
CA GLU A 198 19.10 -13.33 -8.63
C GLU A 198 17.76 -13.88 -8.12
N MET A 199 16.73 -13.04 -8.07
CA MET A 199 15.34 -13.42 -7.73
C MET A 199 14.55 -13.98 -8.91
N LYS A 200 15.20 -14.23 -10.06
CA LYS A 200 14.63 -14.84 -11.27
C LYS A 200 13.59 -13.97 -11.99
N PHE A 201 13.54 -12.67 -11.72
CA PHE A 201 12.80 -11.75 -12.57
C PHE A 201 13.52 -11.57 -13.90
N LYS A 202 12.75 -11.53 -14.99
CA LYS A 202 13.29 -11.24 -16.34
C LYS A 202 13.07 -9.80 -16.75
N TYR A 203 11.97 -9.23 -16.27
CA TYR A 203 11.52 -7.90 -16.65
C TYR A 203 11.32 -7.03 -15.43
N ARG A 204 11.37 -5.71 -15.64
CA ARG A 204 10.88 -4.71 -14.68
C ARG A 204 10.20 -3.57 -15.42
N LEU A 205 9.47 -2.72 -14.70
CA LEU A 205 9.08 -1.42 -15.24
C LEU A 205 10.30 -0.64 -15.72
N SER A 206 10.18 0.07 -16.84
CA SER A 206 11.29 0.83 -17.38
C SER A 206 11.65 2.03 -16.50
N GLN A 207 12.86 2.56 -16.68
CA GLN A 207 13.30 3.77 -15.98
C GLN A 207 12.37 5.00 -16.20
N PRO A 208 11.87 5.29 -17.42
CA PRO A 208 10.85 6.30 -17.64
C PRO A 208 9.55 6.10 -16.83
N VAL A 209 9.21 4.84 -16.49
CA VAL A 209 8.06 4.53 -15.64
C VAL A 209 8.40 4.74 -14.16
N ILE A 210 9.51 4.19 -13.67
CA ILE A 210 9.86 4.18 -12.24
C ILE A 210 10.28 5.57 -11.75
N ARG A 211 11.11 6.27 -12.51
CA ARG A 211 11.67 7.55 -12.07
C ARG A 211 10.63 8.67 -12.21
N SER A 212 10.83 9.72 -11.43
CA SER A 212 10.05 10.96 -11.51
C SER A 212 10.01 11.48 -12.94
N PHE A 213 9.14 12.44 -13.21
CA PHE A 213 8.98 13.13 -14.49
C PHE A 213 10.29 13.86 -14.86
N LEU A 214 11.30 13.10 -15.27
CA LEU A 214 12.41 13.62 -16.05
C LEU A 214 11.76 14.35 -17.22
N SER A 215 12.30 15.53 -17.51
CA SER A 215 11.87 16.42 -18.60
C SER A 215 12.06 15.73 -19.95
N THR A 216 11.25 14.71 -20.18
CA THR A 216 11.04 14.12 -21.48
C THR A 216 10.23 15.18 -22.19
N LYS A 217 10.86 15.78 -23.21
CA LYS A 217 10.15 16.67 -24.12
C LYS A 217 8.97 15.85 -24.63
N ASN A 218 7.76 16.25 -24.25
CA ASN A 218 6.54 15.64 -24.75
C ASN A 218 6.55 15.89 -26.26
N GLU A 219 7.04 14.93 -27.04
CA GLU A 219 6.79 14.93 -28.47
C GLU A 219 5.27 14.96 -28.59
N ASN A 220 4.73 15.84 -29.46
CA ASN A 220 3.30 16.09 -29.63
C ASN A 220 2.56 14.87 -30.23
N LYS A 221 2.68 13.69 -29.61
CA LYS A 221 1.91 12.50 -29.90
C LYS A 221 0.51 12.76 -29.36
N LYS A 222 -0.48 12.62 -30.24
CA LYS A 222 -1.88 12.83 -29.92
C LYS A 222 -2.28 11.92 -28.74
N VAL A 223 -2.65 12.52 -27.60
CA VAL A 223 -3.13 11.78 -26.44
C VAL A 223 -4.38 10.99 -26.83
N GLN A 224 -4.33 9.66 -26.66
CA GLN A 224 -5.44 8.79 -27.00
C GLN A 224 -6.66 9.09 -26.13
N THR A 225 -7.83 8.74 -26.66
CA THR A 225 -9.14 9.15 -26.13
C THR A 225 -9.47 8.58 -24.75
N PHE A 226 -8.77 7.56 -24.29
CA PHE A 226 -9.09 6.83 -23.07
C PHE A 226 -8.50 7.43 -21.78
N VAL A 227 -7.75 8.54 -21.85
CA VAL A 227 -7.26 9.29 -20.67
C VAL A 227 -7.57 10.77 -20.82
N GLY A 228 -7.91 11.43 -19.71
CA GLY A 228 -8.10 12.87 -19.59
C GLY A 228 -7.59 13.40 -18.25
N ALA A 229 -7.18 14.66 -18.23
CA ALA A 229 -6.78 15.35 -17.01
C ALA A 229 -7.27 16.80 -17.02
N TRP A 230 -7.64 17.30 -15.86
CA TRP A 230 -8.07 18.69 -15.65
C TRP A 230 -7.42 19.23 -14.40
N ASP A 231 -6.96 20.47 -14.46
CA ASP A 231 -6.56 21.19 -13.26
C ASP A 231 -7.70 22.10 -12.79
N ASP A 232 -7.71 22.36 -11.49
CA ASP A 232 -8.66 23.24 -10.81
C ASP A 232 -10.12 22.80 -11.00
N VAL A 233 -10.39 21.50 -10.84
CA VAL A 233 -11.72 20.92 -11.04
C VAL A 233 -12.75 21.42 -10.00
N TYR A 234 -12.32 21.60 -8.76
CA TYR A 234 -13.14 22.12 -7.67
C TYR A 234 -12.85 23.61 -7.46
N SER A 235 -13.85 24.37 -7.01
CA SER A 235 -13.59 25.75 -6.55
C SER A 235 -12.76 25.68 -5.28
N PRO A 236 -12.03 26.76 -4.93
CA PRO A 236 -11.24 26.79 -3.70
C PRO A 236 -12.07 26.44 -2.46
N GLU A 237 -13.33 26.90 -2.39
CA GLU A 237 -14.23 26.59 -1.27
C GLU A 237 -14.65 25.12 -1.25
N LEU A 238 -15.06 24.55 -2.40
CA LEU A 238 -15.43 23.14 -2.46
C LEU A 238 -14.24 22.22 -2.17
N LEU A 239 -13.05 22.55 -2.69
CA LEU A 239 -11.82 21.82 -2.40
C LEU A 239 -11.52 21.84 -0.90
N LYS A 240 -11.60 23.01 -0.26
CA LYS A 240 -11.37 23.15 1.18
C LYS A 240 -12.33 22.30 2.00
N ARG A 241 -13.61 22.23 1.61
CA ARG A 241 -14.61 21.38 2.28
C ARG A 241 -14.38 19.89 2.07
N LEU A 242 -13.97 19.49 0.86
CA LEU A 242 -13.55 18.12 0.57
C LEU A 242 -12.32 17.74 1.39
N GLN A 243 -11.34 18.63 1.51
CA GLN A 243 -10.18 18.44 2.38
C GLN A 243 -10.66 18.29 3.84
N SER A 244 -11.45 19.21 4.38
CA SER A 244 -11.97 19.06 5.76
C SER A 244 -12.72 17.73 6.00
N SER A 245 -13.37 17.19 4.98
CA SER A 245 -14.04 15.88 5.03
C SER A 245 -13.09 14.67 4.96
N PHE A 246 -11.97 14.79 4.24
CA PHE A 246 -11.14 13.66 3.82
C PHE A 246 -9.64 13.83 4.11
N LEU A 247 -9.22 14.80 4.92
CA LEU A 247 -7.83 14.87 5.40
C LEU A 247 -7.50 13.66 6.30
N PRO A 248 -6.21 13.31 6.50
CA PRO A 248 -5.81 12.10 7.23
C PRO A 248 -6.42 11.94 8.63
N ASN A 249 -6.69 13.06 9.34
CA ASN A 249 -7.30 13.07 10.67
C ASN A 249 -8.83 13.17 10.64
N SER A 250 -9.44 13.06 9.45
CA SER A 250 -10.88 13.22 9.34
C SER A 250 -11.60 12.01 9.96
N PRO A 251 -12.82 12.24 10.48
CA PRO A 251 -13.59 11.17 11.07
C PRO A 251 -13.90 10.02 10.09
N PHE A 252 -13.94 10.30 8.78
CA PHE A 252 -14.07 9.28 7.73
C PHE A 252 -13.04 8.16 7.88
N PHE A 253 -11.74 8.48 7.95
CA PHE A 253 -10.73 7.42 8.03
C PHE A 253 -10.76 6.69 9.38
N LYS A 254 -10.99 7.43 10.47
CA LYS A 254 -11.05 6.86 11.81
C LYS A 254 -12.21 5.88 11.97
N GLU A 255 -13.42 6.24 11.55
CA GLU A 255 -14.60 5.38 11.68
C GLU A 255 -14.54 4.13 10.80
N HIS A 256 -13.77 4.16 9.71
CA HIS A 256 -13.52 2.99 8.88
C HIS A 256 -12.32 2.15 9.32
N ASN A 257 -11.64 2.55 10.40
CA ASN A 257 -10.39 1.94 10.83
C ASN A 257 -9.33 1.90 9.70
N TYR A 258 -9.27 2.96 8.90
CA TYR A 258 -8.44 3.02 7.70
C TYR A 258 -6.94 2.86 8.02
N ASN A 259 -6.24 1.99 7.29
CA ASN A 259 -4.89 1.47 7.52
C ASN A 259 -4.75 0.36 8.55
N SER A 260 -5.81 -0.01 9.28
CA SER A 260 -5.79 -1.26 10.03
C SER A 260 -5.59 -2.44 9.07
N PRO A 261 -4.79 -3.46 9.43
CA PRO A 261 -4.72 -4.72 8.71
C PRO A 261 -6.10 -5.37 8.49
N SER A 262 -7.05 -5.10 9.39
CA SER A 262 -8.43 -5.59 9.32
C SER A 262 -9.33 -4.83 8.35
N CYS A 263 -8.92 -3.62 7.95
CA CYS A 263 -9.72 -2.77 7.10
C CYS A 263 -9.54 -3.16 5.63
N GLY A 264 -10.56 -3.79 5.06
CA GLY A 264 -10.66 -4.01 3.62
C GLY A 264 -10.89 -2.71 2.83
N TYR A 265 -11.06 -2.86 1.52
CA TYR A 265 -11.50 -1.75 0.67
C TYR A 265 -12.99 -1.48 0.91
N PHE A 266 -13.35 -0.22 1.08
CA PHE A 266 -14.72 0.22 1.23
C PHE A 266 -15.04 1.32 0.23
N SER A 267 -16.24 1.23 -0.33
CA SER A 267 -16.77 2.17 -1.30
C SER A 267 -18.27 2.32 -1.10
N TYR A 268 -18.82 3.37 -1.70
CA TYR A 268 -20.24 3.69 -1.60
C TYR A 268 -20.81 4.05 -2.96
N LYS A 269 -22.11 3.83 -3.15
CA LYS A 269 -22.81 4.23 -4.38
C LYS A 269 -23.88 5.28 -4.17
N LEU A 270 -24.17 6.00 -5.24
CA LEU A 270 -25.33 6.87 -5.41
C LEU A 270 -25.96 6.61 -6.79
N PRO A 271 -27.30 6.68 -6.91
CA PRO A 271 -27.96 6.63 -8.20
C PRO A 271 -27.74 7.94 -8.98
N LEU A 272 -27.74 7.85 -10.31
CA LEU A 272 -27.76 8.96 -11.24
C LEU A 272 -29.08 8.99 -12.02
N PRO A 273 -29.64 10.18 -12.34
CA PRO A 273 -29.13 11.50 -11.98
C PRO A 273 -29.20 11.76 -10.47
N LEU A 274 -28.30 12.61 -9.96
CA LEU A 274 -28.29 13.00 -8.55
C LEU A 274 -29.60 13.74 -8.21
N LYS A 275 -30.20 13.42 -7.05
CA LYS A 275 -31.46 14.06 -6.59
C LYS A 275 -31.27 15.54 -6.24
N SER A 276 -30.13 15.88 -5.67
CA SER A 276 -29.71 17.25 -5.35
C SER A 276 -28.19 17.38 -5.51
N THR A 277 -27.71 18.62 -5.58
CA THR A 277 -26.27 18.95 -5.54
C THR A 277 -25.96 19.83 -4.33
N ASP A 278 -26.82 19.76 -3.30
CA ASP A 278 -26.81 20.70 -2.18
C ASP A 278 -25.84 20.27 -1.07
N ASP A 279 -25.10 19.17 -1.27
CA ASP A 279 -24.04 18.73 -0.37
C ASP A 279 -22.67 18.69 -1.06
N VAL A 280 -21.61 18.67 -0.24
CA VAL A 280 -20.20 18.71 -0.68
C VAL A 280 -19.88 17.59 -1.68
N LEU A 281 -20.33 16.36 -1.41
CA LEU A 281 -20.01 15.20 -2.26
C LEU A 281 -20.76 15.21 -3.58
N THR A 282 -22.07 15.45 -3.56
CA THR A 282 -22.90 15.50 -4.76
C THR A 282 -22.48 16.66 -5.68
N SER A 283 -22.09 17.80 -5.11
CA SER A 283 -21.44 18.88 -5.84
C SER A 283 -20.11 18.45 -6.47
N ALA A 284 -19.25 17.74 -5.73
CA ALA A 284 -18.00 17.21 -6.26
C ALA A 284 -18.23 16.21 -7.41
N ILE A 285 -19.14 15.25 -7.24
CA ILE A 285 -19.52 14.26 -8.26
C ILE A 285 -20.08 14.97 -9.50
N SER A 286 -20.95 15.96 -9.34
CA SER A 286 -21.53 16.72 -10.45
C SER A 286 -20.45 17.42 -11.29
N ARG A 287 -19.45 18.03 -10.65
CA ARG A 287 -18.31 18.66 -11.34
C ARG A 287 -17.45 17.65 -12.07
N VAL A 288 -17.13 16.53 -11.43
CA VAL A 288 -16.37 15.44 -12.06
C VAL A 288 -17.15 14.86 -13.24
N PHE A 289 -18.44 14.55 -13.09
CA PHE A 289 -19.29 14.05 -14.16
C PHE A 289 -19.31 14.98 -15.36
N ARG A 290 -19.45 16.30 -15.14
CA ARG A 290 -19.40 17.31 -16.22
C ARG A 290 -18.06 17.30 -16.94
N ALA A 291 -16.95 17.32 -16.20
CA ALA A 291 -15.61 17.32 -16.78
C ALA A 291 -15.36 16.03 -17.59
N VAL A 292 -15.57 14.87 -16.99
CA VAL A 292 -15.33 13.56 -17.61
C VAL A 292 -16.20 13.34 -18.84
N SER A 293 -17.47 13.75 -18.80
CA SER A 293 -18.40 13.60 -19.94
C SER A 293 -17.97 14.36 -21.20
N THR A 294 -17.07 15.36 -21.08
CA THR A 294 -16.47 16.03 -22.26
C THR A 294 -15.44 15.15 -22.96
N ARG A 295 -14.73 14.29 -22.20
CA ARG A 295 -13.69 13.39 -22.71
C ARG A 295 -14.22 12.00 -23.04
N MET A 296 -15.13 11.49 -22.24
CA MET A 296 -15.72 10.16 -22.32
C MET A 296 -17.25 10.29 -22.41
N PRO A 297 -17.81 10.58 -23.60
CA PRO A 297 -19.24 10.84 -23.75
C PRO A 297 -20.14 9.70 -23.27
N LYS A 298 -19.65 8.46 -23.27
CA LYS A 298 -20.37 7.28 -22.75
C LYS A 298 -20.77 7.43 -21.28
N VAL A 299 -20.01 8.19 -20.49
CA VAL A 299 -20.33 8.47 -19.08
C VAL A 299 -21.70 9.13 -18.91
N LYS A 300 -22.23 9.83 -19.93
CA LYS A 300 -23.60 10.37 -19.88
C LYS A 300 -24.68 9.30 -19.74
N ASN A 301 -24.37 8.04 -20.04
CA ASN A 301 -25.26 6.89 -19.90
C ASN A 301 -25.14 6.21 -18.51
N SER A 302 -24.29 6.70 -17.61
CA SER A 302 -24.15 6.11 -16.27
C SER A 302 -25.43 6.29 -15.47
N THR A 303 -25.91 5.20 -14.86
CA THR A 303 -27.06 5.21 -13.95
C THR A 303 -26.63 5.15 -12.47
N TRP A 304 -25.35 4.89 -12.22
CA TRP A 304 -24.78 4.85 -10.89
C TRP A 304 -23.41 5.51 -10.86
N VAL A 305 -23.06 5.99 -9.67
CA VAL A 305 -21.71 6.43 -9.33
C VAL A 305 -21.27 5.69 -8.08
N GLU A 306 -20.05 5.16 -8.10
CA GLU A 306 -19.36 4.60 -6.94
C GLU A 306 -18.24 5.54 -6.55
N TRP A 307 -17.98 5.68 -5.25
CA TRP A 307 -16.94 6.56 -4.74
C TRP A 307 -16.28 6.02 -3.47
N TRP A 308 -15.02 6.38 -3.29
CA TRP A 308 -14.23 6.06 -2.10
C TRP A 308 -13.09 7.08 -1.96
N CYS A 309 -12.39 7.08 -0.82
CA CYS A 309 -11.24 7.95 -0.60
C CYS A 309 -10.04 7.13 -0.10
N HIS A 310 -8.83 7.56 -0.48
CA HIS A 310 -7.58 6.99 0.00
C HIS A 310 -6.70 8.06 0.63
N SER A 311 -5.91 7.67 1.64
CA SER A 311 -4.88 8.49 2.28
C SER A 311 -3.61 7.67 2.43
N ARG A 312 -2.68 7.80 1.50
CA ARG A 312 -1.50 6.92 1.38
C ARG A 312 -0.20 7.67 1.63
N HIS A 313 0.80 7.02 2.21
CA HIS A 313 2.12 7.63 2.39
C HIS A 313 2.83 7.81 1.04
N HIS A 314 3.90 8.59 1.04
CA HIS A 314 4.69 8.87 -0.17
C HIS A 314 5.14 7.59 -0.90
N ASN A 315 5.68 6.62 -0.16
CA ASN A 315 6.21 5.37 -0.71
C ASN A 315 5.14 4.30 -0.95
N ASP A 316 3.89 4.57 -0.59
CA ASP A 316 2.77 3.65 -0.81
C ASP A 316 2.24 3.80 -2.24
N GLY A 317 2.63 2.84 -3.07
CA GLY A 317 2.02 2.60 -4.37
C GLY A 317 0.66 1.92 -4.23
N HIS A 318 0.14 1.47 -5.36
CA HIS A 318 -1.04 0.61 -5.44
C HIS A 318 -0.85 -0.35 -6.61
N SER A 319 -1.24 -1.61 -6.43
CA SER A 319 -0.90 -2.64 -7.40
C SER A 319 -1.58 -2.46 -8.76
N LEU A 320 -1.01 -3.06 -9.81
CA LEU A 320 -1.70 -3.18 -11.09
C LEU A 320 -2.98 -3.96 -10.91
N HIS A 321 -4.09 -3.37 -11.34
CA HIS A 321 -5.39 -3.98 -11.31
C HIS A 321 -6.31 -3.34 -12.34
N TYR A 322 -7.46 -3.97 -12.54
CA TYR A 322 -8.60 -3.40 -13.24
C TYR A 322 -9.64 -2.96 -12.21
N ASP A 323 -10.39 -1.91 -12.52
CA ASP A 323 -11.61 -1.61 -11.79
C ASP A 323 -12.72 -2.50 -12.34
N TYR A 324 -13.14 -3.50 -11.57
CA TYR A 324 -14.19 -4.40 -12.01
C TYR A 324 -14.95 -5.03 -10.87
N ILE A 325 -16.13 -5.53 -11.21
CA ILE A 325 -16.93 -6.42 -10.38
C ILE A 325 -17.28 -7.67 -11.18
N PHE A 326 -17.36 -8.81 -10.51
CA PHE A 326 -17.88 -10.02 -11.15
C PHE A 326 -19.40 -9.89 -11.32
N GLY A 327 -19.91 -10.24 -12.51
CA GLY A 327 -21.35 -10.29 -12.76
C GLY A 327 -22.06 -11.27 -11.81
N ASP A 328 -23.26 -10.91 -11.39
CA ASP A 328 -24.14 -11.71 -10.52
C ASP A 328 -24.99 -12.74 -11.30
N GLY A 329 -24.60 -13.05 -12.55
CA GLY A 329 -25.31 -13.94 -13.46
C GLY A 329 -26.59 -13.36 -14.07
N LYS A 330 -27.08 -12.18 -13.63
CA LYS A 330 -28.32 -11.58 -14.15
C LYS A 330 -28.11 -10.52 -15.25
N GLY A 331 -26.87 -10.15 -15.54
CA GLY A 331 -26.52 -9.10 -16.52
C GLY A 331 -25.44 -9.47 -17.55
N GLY A 332 -25.07 -10.76 -17.64
CA GLY A 332 -24.02 -11.27 -18.54
C GLY A 332 -22.93 -12.02 -17.79
N GLU A 333 -22.41 -13.08 -18.41
CA GLU A 333 -21.22 -13.79 -17.93
C GLU A 333 -20.00 -12.87 -18.07
N GLY A 334 -19.25 -12.65 -16.99
CA GLY A 334 -17.95 -11.97 -17.03
C GLY A 334 -17.79 -10.78 -16.07
N ALA A 335 -16.60 -10.17 -16.13
CA ALA A 335 -16.25 -8.96 -15.40
C ALA A 335 -16.95 -7.74 -16.01
N ARG A 336 -17.53 -6.89 -15.17
CA ARG A 336 -18.07 -5.58 -15.56
C ARG A 336 -17.14 -4.49 -15.08
N HIS A 337 -16.91 -3.49 -15.92
CA HIS A 337 -16.06 -2.34 -15.64
C HIS A 337 -16.89 -1.05 -15.59
N PRO A 338 -16.45 -0.02 -14.86
CA PRO A 338 -17.05 1.30 -14.97
C PRO A 338 -16.81 1.87 -16.37
N LEU A 339 -17.72 2.73 -16.81
CA LEU A 339 -17.58 3.49 -18.06
C LEU A 339 -16.37 4.43 -18.00
N ALA A 340 -16.10 4.97 -16.82
CA ALA A 340 -14.90 5.74 -16.51
C ALA A 340 -14.56 5.62 -15.02
N SER A 341 -13.26 5.58 -14.74
CA SER A 341 -12.69 5.71 -13.40
C SER A 341 -11.97 7.05 -13.29
N THR A 342 -11.97 7.62 -12.08
CA THR A 342 -11.38 8.93 -11.83
C THR A 342 -10.59 8.98 -10.54
N VAL A 343 -9.59 9.87 -10.52
CA VAL A 343 -8.79 10.18 -9.34
C VAL A 343 -8.73 11.70 -9.21
N SER A 344 -9.38 12.23 -8.17
CA SER A 344 -9.27 13.62 -7.76
C SER A 344 -8.25 13.74 -6.65
N TYR A 345 -7.18 14.51 -6.87
CA TYR A 345 -6.11 14.71 -5.90
C TYR A 345 -6.46 15.87 -4.95
N LEU A 346 -6.91 15.56 -3.73
CA LEU A 346 -7.27 16.55 -2.71
C LEU A 346 -6.02 17.07 -1.99
N GLU A 347 -5.07 16.20 -1.70
CA GLU A 347 -3.70 16.52 -1.28
C GLU A 347 -2.70 15.70 -2.11
N ALA A 348 -1.63 16.34 -2.55
CA ALA A 348 -0.70 15.80 -3.53
C ALA A 348 0.70 16.43 -3.41
N ASP A 349 1.11 16.75 -2.19
CA ASP A 349 2.49 17.16 -1.88
C ASP A 349 3.47 15.97 -1.96
N CYS A 350 2.95 14.74 -1.94
CA CYS A 350 3.72 13.50 -2.01
C CYS A 350 3.07 12.42 -2.88
N GLY A 351 3.73 11.25 -2.96
CA GLY A 351 3.27 10.07 -3.69
C GLY A 351 3.71 10.05 -5.15
N GLY A 352 3.68 8.86 -5.75
CA GLY A 352 4.01 8.68 -7.17
C GLY A 352 2.82 8.89 -8.12
N PRO A 353 3.10 8.90 -9.42
CA PRO A 353 2.09 9.06 -10.46
C PRO A 353 1.14 7.86 -10.58
N THR A 354 -0.08 8.12 -11.04
CA THR A 354 -0.96 7.07 -11.55
C THR A 354 -0.50 6.66 -12.94
N LEU A 355 -0.31 5.36 -13.17
CA LEU A 355 0.03 4.78 -14.46
C LEU A 355 -1.20 4.05 -15.00
N ILE A 356 -1.60 4.37 -16.23
CA ILE A 356 -2.71 3.76 -16.95
C ILE A 356 -2.15 3.18 -18.24
N THR A 357 -2.43 1.93 -18.51
CA THR A 357 -1.86 1.22 -19.66
C THR A 357 -2.92 1.03 -20.74
N ASP A 358 -2.51 0.68 -21.96
CA ASP A 358 -3.44 0.29 -23.01
C ASP A 358 -3.99 -1.15 -22.83
N GLN A 359 -3.46 -1.93 -21.88
CA GLN A 359 -3.91 -3.28 -21.57
C GLN A 359 -5.36 -3.28 -21.04
N THR A 360 -6.16 -4.23 -21.51
CA THR A 360 -7.53 -4.50 -21.04
C THR A 360 -7.68 -5.98 -20.73
N MET A 361 -8.77 -6.40 -20.09
CA MET A 361 -9.03 -7.84 -19.91
C MET A 361 -9.17 -8.59 -21.26
N SER A 362 -9.59 -7.90 -22.33
CA SER A 362 -9.68 -8.47 -23.69
C SER A 362 -8.39 -8.35 -24.52
N GLN A 363 -7.48 -7.47 -24.12
CA GLN A 363 -6.17 -7.27 -24.72
C GLN A 363 -5.13 -7.43 -23.62
N SER A 364 -4.65 -8.67 -23.43
CA SER A 364 -3.78 -9.04 -22.31
C SER A 364 -2.38 -8.46 -22.39
N GLN A 365 -1.98 -7.82 -23.49
CA GLN A 365 -0.65 -7.21 -23.64
C GLN A 365 -0.75 -5.69 -23.72
N SER A 366 0.17 -5.01 -23.04
CA SER A 366 0.36 -3.57 -23.12
C SER A 366 1.50 -3.21 -24.06
N SER A 367 1.29 -2.18 -24.89
CA SER A 367 2.34 -1.60 -25.74
C SER A 367 2.79 -0.22 -25.26
N PHE A 368 1.97 0.48 -24.46
CA PHE A 368 2.29 1.81 -23.95
C PHE A 368 1.37 2.16 -22.77
N GLY A 369 1.73 3.22 -22.05
CA GLY A 369 0.88 3.77 -20.99
C GLY A 369 0.94 5.28 -20.90
N TYR A 370 0.23 5.79 -19.91
CA TYR A 370 0.11 7.19 -19.56
C TYR A 370 0.40 7.35 -18.07
N LYS A 371 1.33 8.24 -17.73
CA LYS A 371 1.62 8.68 -16.37
C LYS A 371 0.97 10.03 -16.12
N VAL A 372 0.32 10.17 -14.97
CA VAL A 372 -0.24 11.46 -14.53
C VAL A 372 0.30 11.80 -13.15
N LYS A 373 1.01 12.93 -13.05
CA LYS A 373 1.59 13.37 -11.77
C LYS A 373 0.46 13.82 -10.85
N PRO A 374 0.43 13.40 -9.58
CA PRO A 374 -0.47 13.99 -8.61
C PRO A 374 -0.20 15.50 -8.51
N LYS A 375 -1.26 16.29 -8.46
CA LYS A 375 -1.25 17.74 -8.21
C LYS A 375 -2.55 18.09 -7.51
N GLN A 376 -2.50 18.92 -6.47
CA GLN A 376 -3.71 19.30 -5.75
C GLN A 376 -4.74 19.91 -6.72
N ASN A 377 -6.00 19.53 -6.54
CA ASN A 377 -7.14 19.92 -7.37
C ASN A 377 -7.06 19.48 -8.84
N ARG A 378 -6.19 18.52 -9.15
CA ARG A 378 -6.19 17.83 -10.44
C ARG A 378 -7.21 16.69 -10.42
N LEU A 379 -7.96 16.56 -11.49
CA LEU A 379 -8.77 15.40 -11.83
C LEU A 379 -8.06 14.61 -12.92
N LEU A 380 -7.88 13.31 -12.69
CA LEU A 380 -7.56 12.32 -13.70
C LEU A 380 -8.82 11.52 -14.03
N CYS A 381 -9.05 11.19 -15.30
CA CYS A 381 -9.99 10.15 -15.69
C CYS A 381 -9.39 9.19 -16.73
N PHE A 382 -9.84 7.94 -16.69
CA PHE A 382 -9.50 6.92 -17.68
C PHE A 382 -10.68 5.96 -17.92
N GLU A 383 -10.68 5.23 -19.03
CA GLU A 383 -11.67 4.16 -19.27
C GLU A 383 -11.52 3.07 -18.20
N GLY A 384 -12.62 2.65 -17.57
CA GLY A 384 -12.57 1.75 -16.40
C GLY A 384 -12.06 0.33 -16.69
N ASN A 385 -11.98 -0.07 -17.96
CA ASN A 385 -11.48 -1.38 -18.37
C ASN A 385 -9.95 -1.42 -18.58
N ARG A 386 -9.23 -0.37 -18.22
CA ARG A 386 -7.77 -0.27 -18.39
C ARG A 386 -7.03 -0.79 -17.16
N LEU A 387 -5.93 -1.51 -17.40
CA LEU A 387 -5.03 -1.91 -16.34
C LEU A 387 -4.27 -0.67 -15.86
N HIS A 388 -4.30 -0.44 -14.56
CA HIS A 388 -3.71 0.75 -13.98
C HIS A 388 -3.21 0.47 -12.56
N CYS A 389 -2.36 1.37 -12.08
CA CYS A 389 -1.75 1.28 -10.77
C CYS A 389 -1.37 2.67 -10.26
N VAL A 390 -0.88 2.73 -9.03
CA VAL A 390 -0.22 3.92 -8.52
C VAL A 390 1.23 3.58 -8.22
N LEU A 391 2.14 4.31 -8.85
CA LEU A 391 3.56 4.13 -8.60
C LEU A 391 3.91 4.69 -7.22
N PRO A 392 4.87 4.09 -6.50
CA PRO A 392 5.43 4.72 -5.31
C PRO A 392 6.13 6.02 -5.68
N GLY A 393 6.15 6.98 -4.75
CA GLY A 393 6.90 8.21 -4.95
C GLY A 393 8.41 7.91 -5.00
N SER A 394 9.11 8.55 -5.94
CA SER A 394 10.55 8.32 -6.17
C SER A 394 11.44 9.44 -5.62
N GLU A 395 10.85 10.51 -5.09
CA GLU A 395 11.56 11.66 -4.54
C GLU A 395 11.46 11.61 -3.01
N LEU A 396 12.19 12.45 -2.29
CA LEU A 396 11.95 12.57 -0.85
C LEU A 396 10.64 13.35 -0.61
N PRO A 397 9.76 12.88 0.29
CA PRO A 397 8.58 13.65 0.67
C PRO A 397 8.96 14.92 1.42
N PRO A 398 8.09 15.94 1.43
CA PRO A 398 8.33 17.17 2.19
C PRO A 398 8.38 16.94 3.71
N SER A 399 7.66 15.93 4.20
CA SER A 399 7.64 15.54 5.62
C SER A 399 7.37 14.04 5.77
N ASN A 400 7.62 13.50 6.96
CA ASN A 400 7.40 12.08 7.27
C ASN A 400 5.91 11.71 7.30
N ASN A 401 5.06 12.72 7.50
CA ASN A 401 3.62 12.60 7.59
C ASN A 401 2.91 13.14 6.34
N SER A 402 3.64 13.47 5.27
CA SER A 402 3.03 13.84 4.00
C SER A 402 2.21 12.64 3.47
N ARG A 403 0.95 12.92 3.12
CA ARG A 403 0.04 11.91 2.58
C ARG A 403 -0.62 12.41 1.31
N ARG A 404 -0.76 11.50 0.35
CA ARG A 404 -1.55 11.73 -0.85
C ARG A 404 -2.99 11.35 -0.53
N VAL A 405 -3.87 12.35 -0.55
CA VAL A 405 -5.30 12.16 -0.34
C VAL A 405 -6.02 12.24 -1.67
N THR A 406 -6.76 11.18 -2.01
CA THR A 406 -7.53 11.12 -3.26
C THR A 406 -8.98 10.78 -3.01
N LEU A 407 -9.89 11.45 -3.73
CA LEU A 407 -11.28 11.05 -3.92
C LEU A 407 -11.37 10.31 -5.26
N MET A 408 -11.80 9.06 -5.24
CA MET A 408 -11.99 8.26 -6.45
C MET A 408 -13.48 8.14 -6.74
N ILE A 409 -13.83 8.27 -8.00
CA ILE A 409 -15.21 8.20 -8.48
C ILE A 409 -15.23 7.35 -9.74
N ALA A 410 -16.07 6.32 -9.75
CA ALA A 410 -16.31 5.44 -10.87
C ALA A 410 -17.75 5.57 -11.37
N PHE A 411 -17.94 5.75 -12.67
CA PHE A 411 -19.25 5.91 -13.30
C PHE A 411 -19.69 4.61 -13.94
N TRP A 412 -20.84 4.09 -13.52
CA TRP A 412 -21.31 2.77 -13.92
C TRP A 412 -22.61 2.86 -14.71
N GLU A 413 -22.72 2.05 -15.77
CA GLU A 413 -23.96 1.89 -16.54
C GLU A 413 -25.03 1.12 -15.75
N LEU A 414 -24.59 0.19 -14.90
CA LEU A 414 -25.42 -0.69 -14.08
C LEU A 414 -24.95 -0.63 -12.63
N ASP A 415 -25.79 -1.08 -11.69
CA ASP A 415 -25.46 -1.05 -10.26
C ASP A 415 -24.12 -1.79 -9.98
N PRO A 416 -23.16 -1.13 -9.31
CA PRO A 416 -21.88 -1.74 -8.94
C PRO A 416 -21.97 -2.72 -7.75
N GLY A 417 -23.10 -2.78 -7.05
CA GLY A 417 -23.27 -3.63 -5.88
C GLY A 417 -22.50 -3.15 -4.64
N ALA A 418 -22.01 -1.91 -4.63
CA ALA A 418 -21.48 -1.26 -3.44
C ALA A 418 -22.61 -0.91 -2.45
N PRO A 419 -22.34 -0.77 -1.14
CA PRO A 419 -23.28 -0.21 -0.18
C PRO A 419 -23.76 1.19 -0.59
N SER A 420 -25.02 1.52 -0.29
CA SER A 420 -25.51 2.89 -0.50
C SER A 420 -24.73 3.87 0.36
N THR A 421 -24.50 5.08 -0.16
CA THR A 421 -23.88 6.14 0.62
C THR A 421 -24.75 6.49 1.84
N PRO A 422 -24.19 6.48 3.06
CA PRO A 422 -24.94 6.83 4.27
C PRO A 422 -25.63 8.21 4.15
N GLU A 423 -26.89 8.30 4.61
CA GLU A 423 -27.73 9.50 4.46
C GLU A 423 -27.50 10.57 5.55
N GLY A 424 -26.71 10.27 6.59
CA GLY A 424 -26.53 11.16 7.76
C GLY A 424 -26.97 10.47 9.05
N ARG A 425 -26.41 10.90 10.19
CA ARG A 425 -26.96 10.54 11.52
C ARG A 425 -28.24 11.35 11.76
N VAL A 426 -29.20 10.75 12.46
CA VAL A 426 -30.45 11.40 12.88
C VAL A 426 -30.10 12.52 13.88
N GLU A 427 -30.80 13.66 13.81
CA GLU A 427 -30.64 14.77 14.77
C GLU A 427 -30.71 14.26 16.22
N GLY A 428 -29.67 14.53 17.02
CA GLY A 428 -29.60 14.17 18.44
C GLY A 428 -28.32 13.43 18.87
N GLU A 429 -27.57 12.85 17.94
CA GLU A 429 -26.25 12.27 18.22
C GLU A 429 -25.17 13.38 18.18
N SER A 430 -24.63 13.73 19.34
CA SER A 430 -23.62 14.78 19.45
C SER A 430 -22.28 14.34 18.84
N GLY A 431 -21.93 14.96 17.72
CA GLY A 431 -20.65 14.83 17.03
C GLY A 431 -20.83 14.38 15.58
N LEU A 432 -20.58 15.27 14.62
CA LEU A 432 -20.56 14.92 13.19
C LEU A 432 -19.30 14.09 12.88
N ALA A 433 -19.30 12.83 13.32
CA ALA A 433 -18.16 11.93 13.21
C ALA A 433 -18.15 11.15 11.87
N TRP A 434 -19.14 11.35 10.99
CA TRP A 434 -19.36 10.78 9.64
C TRP A 434 -20.80 10.22 9.58
N PRO A 435 -21.50 10.32 8.43
CA PRO A 435 -21.12 11.00 7.17
C PRO A 435 -21.41 12.51 7.17
N GLY A 436 -21.79 13.09 8.31
CA GLY A 436 -22.38 14.43 8.39
C GLY A 436 -21.54 15.58 7.80
N VAL A 437 -20.21 15.49 7.83
CA VAL A 437 -19.33 16.52 7.23
C VAL A 437 -19.45 16.55 5.70
N VAL A 438 -19.51 15.37 5.08
CA VAL A 438 -19.62 15.20 3.62
C VAL A 438 -21.02 15.54 3.11
N ARG A 439 -22.03 15.40 3.97
CA ARG A 439 -23.42 15.78 3.73
C ARG A 439 -23.75 17.21 4.16
N SER A 440 -22.76 17.99 4.59
CA SER A 440 -23.00 19.38 4.97
C SER A 440 -23.47 20.19 3.77
N GLU A 441 -24.40 21.11 4.03
CA GLU A 441 -24.94 21.98 2.99
C GLU A 441 -23.82 22.76 2.31
N TYR A 442 -23.85 22.70 0.98
CA TYR A 442 -22.97 23.44 0.10
C TYR A 442 -23.79 23.98 -1.06
N VAL A 443 -24.03 25.30 -1.03
CA VAL A 443 -24.65 26.02 -2.14
C VAL A 443 -23.54 26.68 -2.94
N GLU A 444 -23.36 26.23 -4.16
CA GLU A 444 -22.38 26.80 -5.07
C GLU A 444 -22.73 28.26 -5.37
N GLY A 445 -21.77 29.17 -5.20
CA GLY A 445 -21.95 30.58 -5.53
C GLY A 445 -22.31 30.74 -7.02
N SER A 446 -23.31 31.56 -7.34
CA SER A 446 -23.83 31.73 -8.70
C SER A 446 -22.76 32.10 -9.75
N SER A 447 -21.67 32.76 -9.33
CA SER A 447 -20.51 33.12 -10.16
C SER A 447 -19.54 31.97 -10.43
N GLU A 448 -19.48 30.94 -9.57
CA GLU A 448 -18.53 29.82 -9.72
C GLU A 448 -19.00 28.77 -10.74
N SER A 449 -20.31 28.69 -10.98
CA SER A 449 -20.94 27.65 -11.82
C SER A 449 -20.45 27.59 -13.29
N LYS A 450 -19.79 28.65 -13.78
CA LYS A 450 -19.38 28.80 -15.19
C LYS A 450 -17.92 28.49 -15.48
N SER A 451 -17.06 28.35 -14.47
CA SER A 451 -15.66 27.99 -14.71
C SER A 451 -15.57 26.50 -15.07
N ILE A 452 -15.54 26.21 -16.37
CA ILE A 452 -15.27 24.85 -16.86
C ILE A 452 -13.80 24.54 -16.54
N ALA A 453 -13.57 23.46 -15.78
CA ALA A 453 -12.24 22.96 -15.47
C ALA A 453 -11.40 22.90 -16.76
N LYS A 454 -10.16 23.38 -16.71
CA LYS A 454 -9.31 23.44 -17.90
C LYS A 454 -8.70 22.08 -18.13
N HIS A 455 -9.02 21.48 -19.27
CA HIS A 455 -8.37 20.24 -19.70
C HIS A 455 -6.87 20.49 -19.85
N ASN A 456 -6.06 19.71 -19.15
CA ASN A 456 -4.61 19.86 -19.08
C ASN A 456 -3.95 18.62 -19.72
N GLN A 457 -3.67 18.70 -21.03
CA GLN A 457 -2.98 17.61 -21.73
C GLN A 457 -1.53 17.45 -21.29
N ASP A 458 -0.88 18.54 -20.86
CA ASP A 458 0.51 18.54 -20.43
C ASP A 458 0.70 17.78 -19.11
N ALA A 459 -0.38 17.55 -18.36
CA ALA A 459 -0.39 16.70 -17.18
C ALA A 459 -0.26 15.19 -17.50
N ILE A 460 -0.46 14.80 -18.77
CA ILE A 460 -0.48 13.41 -19.23
C ILE A 460 0.81 13.14 -19.99
N LEU A 461 1.68 12.31 -19.41
CA LEU A 461 2.91 11.86 -20.05
C LEU A 461 2.69 10.49 -20.68
N ARG A 462 2.86 10.37 -22.00
CA ARG A 462 2.88 9.06 -22.66
C ARG A 462 4.20 8.36 -22.39
N VAL A 463 4.13 7.07 -22.11
CA VAL A 463 5.30 6.20 -21.95
C VAL A 463 5.18 5.05 -22.93
N ASP A 464 6.04 5.02 -23.95
CA ASP A 464 6.05 3.96 -24.95
C ASP A 464 6.84 2.73 -24.46
N GLU A 465 7.93 2.95 -23.72
CA GLU A 465 8.72 1.88 -23.12
C GLU A 465 8.20 1.60 -21.71
N LEU A 466 7.27 0.66 -21.54
CA LEU A 466 6.74 0.33 -20.22
C LEU A 466 7.64 -0.60 -19.42
N ILE A 467 8.36 -1.47 -20.12
CA ILE A 467 9.11 -2.58 -19.54
C ILE A 467 10.54 -2.57 -20.10
N GLU A 468 11.47 -3.04 -19.28
CA GLU A 468 12.87 -3.23 -19.61
C GLU A 468 13.25 -4.70 -19.33
N ASP A 469 13.98 -5.31 -20.26
CA ASP A 469 14.63 -6.62 -20.10
C ASP A 469 15.85 -6.46 -19.19
N LEU A 470 15.89 -7.20 -18.08
CA LEU A 470 16.95 -7.09 -17.08
C LEU A 470 18.30 -7.64 -17.56
N GLU A 471 18.30 -8.62 -18.46
CA GLU A 471 19.51 -9.18 -19.06
C GLU A 471 20.00 -8.31 -20.23
N HIS A 472 19.06 -7.77 -21.00
CA HIS A 472 19.34 -7.00 -22.21
C HIS A 472 18.63 -5.64 -22.20
N PRO A 473 19.03 -4.69 -21.34
CA PRO A 473 18.30 -3.43 -21.11
C PRO A 473 18.21 -2.50 -22.34
N LYS A 474 18.98 -2.78 -23.39
CA LYS A 474 18.93 -2.05 -24.67
C LYS A 474 17.92 -2.63 -25.66
N ASN A 475 17.39 -3.82 -25.39
CA ASN A 475 16.40 -4.45 -26.25
C ASN A 475 15.05 -3.79 -26.02
N VAL A 476 14.40 -3.39 -27.12
CA VAL A 476 13.01 -2.97 -27.08
C VAL A 476 12.16 -4.21 -26.78
N VAL A 477 11.56 -4.25 -25.61
CA VAL A 477 10.60 -5.29 -25.26
C VAL A 477 9.31 -5.01 -26.03
N GLY A 478 8.80 -6.02 -26.73
CA GLY A 478 7.51 -5.93 -27.42
C GLY A 478 6.33 -5.84 -26.43
N PRO A 479 5.09 -5.88 -26.94
CA PRO A 479 3.92 -5.91 -26.09
C PRO A 479 3.97 -7.10 -25.10
N ILE A 480 3.66 -6.85 -23.83
CA ILE A 480 3.78 -7.84 -22.75
C ILE A 480 2.58 -7.76 -21.81
N ASP A 481 2.20 -8.89 -21.22
CA ASP A 481 1.20 -8.94 -20.16
C ASP A 481 1.82 -8.45 -18.85
N LEU A 482 1.40 -7.28 -18.39
CA LEU A 482 1.94 -6.67 -17.17
C LEU A 482 1.55 -7.40 -15.88
N LEU A 483 0.68 -8.40 -15.97
CA LEU A 483 0.30 -9.29 -14.86
C LEU A 483 1.07 -10.62 -14.87
N ASP A 484 2.08 -10.77 -15.73
CA ASP A 484 2.95 -11.94 -15.77
C ASP A 484 3.86 -12.01 -14.52
N ASP A 485 4.00 -13.21 -13.96
CA ASP A 485 4.81 -13.48 -12.76
C ASP A 485 6.32 -13.23 -12.99
N GLU A 486 6.78 -13.19 -14.24
CA GLU A 486 8.17 -12.90 -14.60
C GLU A 486 8.54 -11.41 -14.50
N ILE A 487 7.55 -10.54 -14.28
CA ILE A 487 7.74 -9.09 -14.19
C ILE A 487 7.90 -8.68 -12.73
N PHE A 488 9.07 -8.11 -12.42
CA PHE A 488 9.23 -7.37 -11.18
C PHE A 488 8.41 -6.10 -11.25
N THR A 489 7.43 -6.01 -10.37
CA THR A 489 6.60 -4.84 -10.27
C THR A 489 6.74 -4.14 -8.91
N PHE A 490 6.68 -2.81 -8.93
CA PHE A 490 6.86 -1.94 -7.75
C PHE A 490 5.60 -1.90 -6.85
N PHE A 491 4.73 -2.89 -7.00
CA PHE A 491 3.31 -2.78 -6.71
C PHE A 491 2.94 -3.37 -5.36
N GLY A 492 2.55 -2.50 -4.44
CA GLY A 492 2.08 -2.85 -3.11
C GLY A 492 2.41 -1.74 -2.12
N ALA A 493 1.59 -1.62 -1.07
CA ALA A 493 2.02 -0.90 0.12
C ALA A 493 3.26 -1.61 0.69
N LEU A 494 4.18 -0.88 1.30
CA LEU A 494 5.28 -1.52 2.06
C LEU A 494 4.78 -2.32 3.27
N ASN A 495 3.46 -2.41 3.47
CA ASN A 495 2.79 -3.17 4.54
C ASN A 495 1.87 -4.26 3.98
N SER A 496 1.62 -4.27 2.67
CA SER A 496 0.91 -5.36 2.02
C SER A 496 1.97 -6.18 1.33
N GLY A 497 2.28 -7.37 1.84
CA GLY A 497 3.11 -8.35 1.13
C GLY A 497 2.77 -8.29 -0.35
N LEU A 498 3.79 -8.20 -1.20
CA LEU A 498 3.69 -7.77 -2.58
C LEU A 498 2.83 -8.77 -3.38
N VAL A 499 1.50 -8.65 -3.29
CA VAL A 499 0.57 -9.48 -4.06
C VAL A 499 0.54 -8.89 -5.45
N ILE A 500 1.43 -9.41 -6.31
CA ILE A 500 1.19 -9.37 -7.75
C ILE A 500 -0.20 -9.97 -7.93
N ALA A 501 -1.11 -9.22 -8.54
CA ALA A 501 -2.43 -9.73 -8.88
C ALA A 501 -2.23 -10.84 -9.92
N LYS A 502 -2.04 -12.09 -9.45
CA LYS A 502 -1.99 -13.24 -10.34
C LYS A 502 -3.33 -13.33 -11.07
N LYS A 503 -3.31 -13.83 -12.29
CA LYS A 503 -4.54 -14.17 -13.02
C LYS A 503 -5.40 -15.10 -12.17
N GLY A 504 -6.55 -14.60 -11.70
CA GLY A 504 -7.48 -15.35 -10.83
C GLY A 504 -7.33 -15.13 -9.32
N VAL A 505 -6.38 -14.32 -8.85
CA VAL A 505 -6.31 -13.87 -7.45
C VAL A 505 -7.14 -12.60 -7.28
N CYS A 506 -7.99 -12.54 -6.24
CA CYS A 506 -8.83 -11.38 -5.92
C CYS A 506 -7.99 -10.10 -6.04
N SER A 507 -8.35 -9.20 -6.97
CA SER A 507 -7.94 -7.81 -6.84
C SER A 507 -8.44 -7.34 -5.48
N LEU A 508 -7.60 -6.77 -4.63
CA LEU A 508 -7.96 -6.37 -3.27
C LEU A 508 -9.28 -5.54 -3.18
N ASN A 509 -9.72 -4.94 -4.30
CA ASN A 509 -11.01 -4.31 -4.52
C ASN A 509 -12.24 -5.25 -4.52
N CYS A 510 -12.10 -6.58 -4.41
CA CYS A 510 -13.27 -7.45 -4.42
C CYS A 510 -14.10 -7.33 -3.13
N GLY A 511 -13.58 -6.70 -2.06
CA GLY A 511 -14.31 -6.45 -0.82
C GLY A 511 -14.93 -7.72 -0.23
N GLY A 512 -14.21 -8.85 -0.32
CA GLY A 512 -14.71 -10.16 0.09
C GLY A 512 -15.60 -10.89 -0.93
N LYS A 513 -15.97 -10.26 -2.04
CA LYS A 513 -17.04 -10.75 -2.95
C LYS A 513 -16.58 -11.74 -4.01
N CYS A 514 -15.29 -11.87 -4.28
CA CYS A 514 -14.83 -12.88 -5.24
C CYS A 514 -14.87 -14.29 -4.61
N GLU A 515 -14.86 -15.31 -5.45
CA GLU A 515 -14.87 -16.71 -4.99
C GLU A 515 -13.68 -17.06 -4.09
N VAL A 516 -12.46 -16.58 -4.39
CA VAL A 516 -11.27 -16.80 -3.55
C VAL A 516 -11.43 -16.19 -2.16
N CYS A 517 -11.99 -14.98 -2.05
CA CYS A 517 -12.26 -14.37 -0.75
C CYS A 517 -13.42 -15.03 -0.01
N ARG A 518 -14.46 -15.48 -0.72
CA ARG A 518 -15.56 -16.24 -0.12
C ARG A 518 -15.11 -17.61 0.38
N GLN A 519 -14.22 -18.28 -0.35
CA GLN A 519 -13.60 -19.55 0.07
C GLN A 519 -12.71 -19.33 1.29
N ARG A 520 -11.87 -18.28 1.31
CA ARG A 520 -11.06 -17.91 2.47
C ARG A 520 -11.87 -17.51 3.71
N ALA A 521 -13.06 -16.94 3.53
CA ALA A 521 -13.96 -16.61 4.64
C ALA A 521 -14.79 -17.80 5.13
N ALA A 522 -14.84 -18.89 4.34
CA ALA A 522 -15.59 -20.10 4.66
C ALA A 522 -14.70 -21.24 5.21
N SER A 523 -13.38 -21.17 4.96
CA SER A 523 -12.33 -21.93 5.63
C SER A 523 -11.96 -21.27 6.94
#